data_AF-A0A2A2RXI4-F1
#
_entry.id   AF-A0A2A2RXI4-F1
#
_cell.length_a   1.000
_cell.length_b   1.000
_cell.length_c   1.000
_cell.angle_alpha   90.00
_cell.angle_beta   90.00
_cell.angle_gamma   90.00
#
_symmetry.space_group_name_H-M   'P 1'
#
loop_
_entity.id
_entity.type
_entity.pdbx_description
1 polymer ?
#
loop_
_entity_poly.entity_id
_entity_poly.type
_entity_poly.pdbx_seq_one_letter_code
_entity_poly.pdbx_strand_id
1 'polypeptide(L)' 'MAFPGAGEQSPANSALTGAVARFHDKFRRFPRDWNELVTAGFIQSIPQPADGKRFAIDPDTRIVVELPK' A
#
# COMPACT_ATOMS: atom_id res chain seq x y z
N MET A 1 -15.24 -22.13 4.52
CA MET A 1 -13.89 -22.01 3.91
C MET A 1 -13.37 -20.63 4.27
N ALA A 2 -12.53 -20.53 5.30
CA ALA A 2 -11.88 -19.29 5.72
C ALA A 2 -10.41 -19.43 5.36
N PHE A 3 -9.82 -18.42 4.71
CA PHE A 3 -8.39 -18.35 4.46
C PHE A 3 -7.72 -17.75 5.71
N PRO A 4 -7.05 -18.55 6.57
CA PRO A 4 -6.34 -18.01 7.72
C PRO A 4 -4.91 -17.74 7.25
N GLY A 5 -4.61 -16.49 6.89
CA GLY A 5 -3.28 -16.16 6.39
C GLY A 5 -3.19 -15.00 5.40
N ALA A 6 -4.27 -14.22 5.21
CA ALA A 6 -4.07 -12.86 4.72
C ALA A 6 -3.27 -12.14 5.82
N GLY A 7 -1.99 -11.85 5.59
CA GLY A 7 -1.28 -10.89 6.43
C GLY A 7 -2.18 -9.67 6.51
N GLU A 8 -2.74 -9.40 7.70
CA GLU A 8 -3.93 -8.56 7.92
C GLU A 8 -4.11 -7.55 6.79
N GLN A 9 -5.16 -7.65 5.97
CA GLN A 9 -5.57 -6.51 5.15
C GLN A 9 -6.06 -5.44 6.12
N SER A 10 -5.11 -4.71 6.71
CA SER A 10 -5.43 -3.58 7.56
C SER A 10 -6.17 -2.56 6.69
N PRO A 11 -7.14 -1.81 7.22
CA PRO A 11 -7.76 -0.71 6.48
C PRO A 11 -6.72 0.28 5.90
N ALA A 12 -5.57 0.38 6.58
CA ALA A 12 -4.35 1.02 6.09
C ALA A 12 -3.87 0.53 4.71
N ASN A 13 -3.75 -0.79 4.54
CA ASN A 13 -3.26 -1.39 3.32
C ASN A 13 -4.23 -1.18 2.13
N SER A 14 -5.54 -1.29 2.39
CA SER A 14 -6.56 -1.03 1.38
C SER A 14 -6.55 0.42 0.88
N ALA A 15 -6.35 1.39 1.77
CA ALA A 15 -6.23 2.80 1.40
C ALA A 15 -4.97 3.07 0.56
N LEU A 16 -3.82 2.49 0.96
CA LEU A 16 -2.57 2.58 0.23
C LEU A 16 -2.65 1.94 -1.16
N THR A 17 -3.27 0.76 -1.25
CA THR A 17 -3.51 0.06 -2.53
C THR A 17 -4.30 0.92 -3.51
N GLY A 18 -5.41 1.53 -3.06
CA GLY A 18 -6.19 2.43 -3.90
C GLY A 18 -5.40 3.66 -4.36
N ALA A 19 -4.52 4.19 -3.50
CA ALA A 19 -3.67 5.32 -3.83
C ALA A 19 -2.55 4.97 -4.82
N VAL A 20 -1.87 3.84 -4.63
CA VAL A 20 -0.84 3.33 -5.56
C VAL A 20 -1.45 3.07 -6.93
N ALA A 21 -2.62 2.43 -6.99
CA ALA A 21 -3.31 2.18 -8.25
C ALA A 21 -3.61 3.49 -9.00
N ARG A 22 -4.14 4.50 -8.30
CA ARG A 22 -4.42 5.83 -8.89
C ARG A 22 -3.16 6.59 -9.29
N PHE A 23 -2.10 6.54 -8.48
CA PHE A 23 -0.82 7.17 -8.80
C PHE A 23 -0.19 6.53 -10.04
N HIS A 24 -0.21 5.19 -10.10
CA HIS A 24 0.30 4.45 -11.24
C HIS A 24 -0.53 4.72 -12.50
N ASP A 25 -1.85 4.82 -12.40
CA ASP A 25 -2.70 5.17 -13.55
C ASP A 25 -2.36 6.57 -14.10
N LYS A 26 -2.18 7.54 -13.20
CA LYS A 26 -1.89 8.94 -13.55
C LYS A 26 -0.47 9.17 -14.07
N PHE A 27 0.53 8.59 -13.41
CA PHE A 27 1.95 8.85 -13.69
C PHE A 27 2.63 7.72 -14.47
N ARG A 28 1.93 6.60 -14.72
CA ARG A 28 2.46 5.39 -15.39
C ARG A 28 3.73 4.86 -14.73
N ARG A 29 3.90 5.13 -13.43
CA ARG A 29 5.05 4.72 -12.60
C ARG A 29 4.59 4.42 -11.19
N PHE A 30 5.31 3.55 -10.49
CA PHE A 30 5.06 3.30 -9.07
C PHE A 30 5.69 4.41 -8.22
N PRO A 31 5.05 4.80 -7.10
CA PRO A 31 5.67 5.71 -6.15
C PRO A 31 6.91 5.01 -5.56
N ARG A 32 8.04 5.74 -5.51
CA ARG A 32 9.27 5.22 -4.87
C ARG A 32 9.11 5.13 -3.36
N ASP A 33 8.33 6.07 -2.81
CA ASP A 33 8.07 6.23 -1.40
C ASP A 33 6.59 6.55 -1.16
N TRP A 34 6.08 6.10 -0.01
CA TRP A 34 4.73 6.44 0.44
C TRP A 34 4.52 7.95 0.57
N ASN A 35 5.58 8.72 0.80
CA ASN A 35 5.53 10.17 0.86
C ASN A 35 5.13 10.82 -0.49
N GLU A 36 5.41 10.18 -1.63
CA GLU A 36 4.93 10.68 -2.93
C GLU A 36 3.40 10.58 -3.04
N LEU A 37 2.79 9.55 -2.45
CA LEU A 37 1.34 9.43 -2.42
C LEU A 37 0.70 10.52 -1.56
N VAL A 38 1.34 10.88 -0.44
CA VAL A 38 0.89 11.99 0.42
C VAL A 38 1.04 13.32 -0.32
N THR A 39 2.22 13.56 -0.89
CA THR A 39 2.56 14.82 -1.57
C THR A 39 1.70 15.04 -2.81
N ALA A 40 1.38 13.96 -3.53
CA ALA A 40 0.47 14.02 -4.67
C ALA A 40 -1.02 14.01 -4.28
N GLY A 41 -1.33 13.93 -2.98
CA GLY A 41 -2.69 14.03 -2.45
C GLY A 41 -3.56 12.78 -2.66
N PHE A 42 -2.95 11.62 -2.94
CA PHE A 42 -3.70 10.36 -3.05
C PHE A 42 -4.06 9.77 -1.68
N ILE A 43 -3.24 10.03 -0.66
CA ILE A 43 -3.53 9.70 0.74
C ILE A 43 -3.30 10.94 1.62
N GLN A 44 -4.04 11.06 2.71
CA GLN A 44 -3.84 12.15 3.67
C GLN A 44 -2.63 11.91 4.59
N SER A 45 -2.40 10.66 4.97
CA SER A 45 -1.27 10.24 5.81
C SER A 45 -0.82 8.85 5.39
N ILE A 46 0.48 8.59 5.52
CA ILE A 46 1.03 7.23 5.39
C ILE A 46 0.51 6.46 6.61
N PRO A 47 -0.34 5.44 6.44
CA PRO A 47 -0.71 4.64 7.59
C PRO A 47 0.55 3.95 8.11
N GLN A 48 0.64 3.76 9.42
CA GLN A 48 1.73 3.00 10.01
C GLN A 48 1.44 1.51 9.86
N PRO A 49 2.41 0.70 9.41
CA PRO A 49 2.25 -0.74 9.43
C PRO A 49 2.17 -1.22 10.89
N ALA A 50 1.47 -2.33 11.12
CA ALA A 50 1.45 -2.94 12.44
C ALA A 50 2.88 -3.27 12.91
N ASP A 51 3.10 -3.26 14.23
CA ASP A 51 4.43 -3.42 14.84
C ASP A 51 5.14 -4.67 14.29
N GLY A 52 6.34 -4.48 13.74
CA GLY A 52 7.11 -5.53 13.08
C GLY A 52 6.74 -5.84 11.62
N LYS A 53 5.90 -5.04 10.95
CA LYS A 53 5.60 -5.16 9.51
C LYS A 53 6.09 -3.93 8.72
N ARG A 54 6.24 -4.09 7.41
CA ARG A 54 6.53 -3.03 6.44
C ARG A 54 5.57 -3.13 5.26
N PHE A 55 5.09 -2.00 4.78
CA PHE A 55 4.38 -1.96 3.50
C PHE A 55 5.37 -2.12 2.35
N ALA A 56 5.09 -3.07 1.48
CA ALA A 56 5.73 -3.25 0.18
C ALA A 56 4.68 -3.11 -0.93
N ILE A 57 5.12 -2.64 -2.09
CA ILE A 57 4.29 -2.62 -3.30
C ILE A 57 4.61 -3.88 -4.07
N ASP A 58 3.59 -4.68 -4.34
CA ASP A 58 3.71 -5.83 -5.22
C ASP A 58 3.63 -5.36 -6.69
N PRO A 59 4.69 -5.53 -7.50
CA PRO A 59 4.72 -5.00 -8.87
C PRO A 59 3.85 -5.78 -9.85
N ASP A 60 3.52 -7.04 -9.53
CA ASP A 60 2.71 -7.92 -10.37
C ASP A 60 1.22 -7.56 -10.26
N THR A 61 0.76 -7.42 -9.03
CA THR A 61 -0.65 -7.12 -8.70
C THR A 61 -0.92 -5.64 -8.50
N ARG A 62 0.12 -4.81 -8.35
CA ARG A 62 0.05 -3.35 -8.08
C ARG A 62 -0.69 -3.01 -6.79
N ILE A 63 -0.77 -3.97 -5.87
CA ILE A 63 -1.36 -3.77 -4.56
C ILE A 63 -0.28 -3.52 -3.53
N VAL A 64 -0.69 -2.96 -2.41
CA VAL A 64 0.17 -2.85 -1.25
C VAL A 64 -0.01 -4.11 -0.42
N VAL A 65 1.10 -4.63 0.09
CA VAL A 65 1.14 -5.82 0.95
C VAL A 65 1.93 -5.51 2.21
N GLU A 66 1.48 -6.04 3.33
CA GLU A 66 2.18 -5.94 4.60
C GLU A 66 3.11 -7.14 4.74
N LEU A 67 4.41 -6.90 4.56
CA LEU A 67 5.43 -7.92 4.78
C LEU A 67 5.93 -7.84 6.22
N PRO A 68 6.11 -8.98 6.93
CA PRO A 68 6.82 -8.97 8.20
C PRO A 68 8.26 -8.49 7.98
N LYS A 69 8.77 -7.69 8.91
CA LYS A 69 10.13 -7.15 8.93
C LYS A 69 11.16 -8.23 9.29
#